data_AF-A0A1Z8MHP9-F1
#
_entry.id   AF-A0A1Z8MHP9-F1
#
_cell.length_a   1.000
_cell.length_b   1.000
_cell.length_c   1.000
_cell.angle_alpha   90.00
_cell.angle_beta   90.00
_cell.angle_gamma   90.00
#
_symmetry.space_group_name_H-M   'P 1'
#
loop_
_entity.id
_entity.type
_entity.pdbx_description
1 polymer ?
#
loop_
_entity_poly.entity_id
_entity_poly.type
_entity_poly.pdbx_seq_one_letter_code
_entity_poly.pdbx_strand_id
1 'polypeptide(L)'
;MFRWLKSLVGSAPTAPVEPEAPLISEATLRADDTQEINLSQSTIKVASVWEVADQYIVDNPARTPFGVHALIMAGATNLMGPSELQEVCQKIQQHGLPDPINPTLRRELTAEELFDLLEWMNVNNIPQEHFRDEPSLMNMIRLFRS
;
A
#
# COMPACT_ATOMS: atom_id res chain seq x y z
N MET A 1 -28.24 7.34 22.68
CA MET A 1 -28.25 7.45 24.16
C MET A 1 -27.17 6.54 24.72
N PHE A 2 -26.41 7.05 25.67
CA PHE A 2 -25.14 6.54 26.19
C PHE A 2 -25.28 5.19 26.92
N ARG A 3 -24.34 4.27 26.71
CA ARG A 3 -24.14 3.07 27.55
C ARG A 3 -22.95 3.32 28.48
N TRP A 4 -23.23 3.82 29.68
CA TRP A 4 -22.31 3.77 30.82
C TRP A 4 -22.75 2.60 31.70
N LEU A 5 -21.90 1.58 31.87
CA LEU A 5 -22.03 0.62 32.96
C LEU A 5 -20.79 0.72 33.84
N LYS A 6 -21.08 0.96 35.12
CA LYS A 6 -20.17 1.29 36.21
C LYS A 6 -19.40 0.06 36.68
N SER A 7 -18.15 0.33 37.04
CA SER A 7 -17.28 -0.42 37.96
C SER A 7 -17.98 -0.79 39.28
N LEU A 8 -17.61 -1.93 39.87
CA LEU A 8 -17.46 -2.13 41.32
C LEU A 8 -16.74 -3.45 41.62
N VAL A 9 -15.58 -3.35 42.27
CA VAL A 9 -14.87 -4.24 43.24
C VAL A 9 -13.40 -3.77 43.21
N GLY A 10 -12.73 -3.30 44.26
CA GLY A 10 -12.98 -3.36 45.70
C GLY A 10 -11.72 -3.84 46.44
N SER A 11 -10.79 -2.92 46.73
CA SER A 11 -9.74 -2.83 47.78
C SER A 11 -8.79 -4.02 48.16
N ALA A 12 -7.48 -3.70 48.21
CA ALA A 12 -6.30 -4.47 48.67
C ALA A 12 -6.19 -4.60 50.23
N PRO A 13 -5.06 -4.98 50.90
CA PRO A 13 -3.76 -5.66 50.56
C PRO A 13 -3.36 -6.79 51.57
N THR A 14 -2.15 -7.44 51.44
CA THR A 14 -1.17 -7.87 52.51
C THR A 14 -0.21 -9.00 52.02
N ALA A 15 1.12 -8.81 52.16
CA ALA A 15 2.27 -9.71 51.86
C ALA A 15 2.60 -10.66 53.06
N PRO A 16 3.76 -11.39 53.26
CA PRO A 16 5.07 -11.48 52.56
C PRO A 16 5.77 -12.90 52.53
N VAL A 17 7.10 -12.92 52.30
CA VAL A 17 8.20 -13.92 52.59
C VAL A 17 8.83 -14.60 51.33
N GLU A 18 9.92 -14.12 50.68
CA GLU A 18 11.41 -14.08 50.96
C GLU A 18 12.19 -15.40 50.67
N PRO A 19 13.55 -15.44 50.55
CA PRO A 19 14.49 -14.86 49.55
C PRO A 19 15.55 -15.88 49.03
N GLU A 20 16.39 -15.57 48.03
CA GLU A 20 17.84 -15.96 47.96
C GLU A 20 18.59 -15.03 46.96
N ALA A 21 19.75 -14.50 47.39
CA ALA A 21 20.73 -13.69 46.64
C ALA A 21 21.99 -14.57 46.33
N PRO A 22 23.22 -14.11 45.98
CA PRO A 22 23.74 -12.78 45.59
C PRO A 22 24.83 -12.75 44.45
N LEU A 23 25.14 -11.53 43.97
CA LEU A 23 26.46 -10.89 43.70
C LEU A 23 27.58 -11.50 42.78
N ILE A 24 28.20 -10.54 42.04
CA ILE A 24 29.61 -10.36 41.57
C ILE A 24 30.04 -10.72 40.12
N SER A 25 30.48 -9.63 39.46
CA SER A 25 31.31 -9.36 38.28
C SER A 25 32.29 -10.41 37.74
N GLU A 26 32.42 -10.47 36.40
CA GLU A 26 33.74 -10.57 35.77
C GLU A 26 33.76 -9.92 34.37
N ALA A 27 34.85 -9.21 34.10
CA ALA A 27 35.12 -8.42 32.90
C ALA A 27 35.45 -9.30 31.69
N THR A 28 35.06 -8.88 30.48
CA THR A 28 35.90 -9.10 29.29
C THR A 28 35.65 -7.99 28.27
N LEU A 29 36.64 -7.10 28.18
CA LEU A 29 36.95 -6.29 27.00
C LEU A 29 36.97 -7.17 25.75
N ARG A 30 36.10 -6.89 24.78
CA ARG A 30 36.48 -6.98 23.36
C ARG A 30 35.84 -5.84 22.59
N ALA A 31 36.72 -4.96 22.12
CA ALA A 31 36.47 -4.17 20.95
C ALA A 31 36.16 -5.12 19.79
N ASP A 32 35.03 -4.92 19.15
CA ASP A 32 34.91 -5.12 17.72
C ASP A 32 34.13 -3.92 17.20
N ASP A 33 34.91 -2.96 16.71
CA ASP A 33 34.44 -1.82 15.93
C ASP A 33 34.04 -2.35 14.55
N THR A 34 32.95 -3.10 14.50
CA THR A 34 32.21 -3.31 13.28
C THR A 34 31.07 -2.31 13.32
N GLN A 35 31.36 -1.09 12.87
CA GLN A 35 30.36 -0.27 12.20
C GLN A 35 29.76 -1.15 11.10
N GLU A 36 28.70 -1.88 11.43
CA GLU A 36 27.76 -2.40 10.46
C GLU A 36 27.29 -1.19 9.69
N ILE A 37 27.89 -1.05 8.52
CA ILE A 37 27.43 -0.22 7.44
C ILE A 37 25.98 -0.66 7.25
N ASN A 38 25.06 0.05 7.89
CA ASN A 38 23.64 0.00 7.59
C ASN A 38 23.51 0.59 6.19
N LEU A 39 23.94 -0.21 5.21
CA LEU A 39 23.53 -0.12 3.83
C LEU A 39 22.02 -0.30 3.89
N SER A 40 21.33 0.83 3.99
CA SER A 40 19.93 0.98 3.66
C SER A 40 19.76 0.48 2.23
N GLN A 41 19.71 -0.84 2.05
CA GLN A 41 19.14 -1.46 0.88
C GLN A 41 17.67 -1.08 0.93
N SER A 42 17.36 0.07 0.33
CA SER A 42 16.03 0.35 -0.19
C SER A 42 15.74 -0.78 -1.18
N THR A 43 15.26 -1.89 -0.66
CA THR A 43 14.78 -3.01 -1.46
C THR A 43 13.60 -2.45 -2.21
N ILE A 44 13.78 -2.24 -3.52
CA ILE A 44 12.68 -1.89 -4.41
C ILE A 44 11.66 -3.03 -4.23
N LYS A 45 10.55 -2.74 -3.54
CA LYS A 45 9.49 -3.71 -3.31
C LYS A 45 8.75 -3.87 -4.63
N VAL A 46 9.15 -4.88 -5.41
CA VAL A 46 8.39 -5.31 -6.58
C VAL A 46 7.15 -6.04 -6.08
N ALA A 47 5.97 -5.57 -6.44
CA ALA A 47 4.71 -6.22 -6.09
C ALA A 47 4.40 -7.32 -7.11
N SER A 48 3.83 -8.43 -6.66
CA SER A 48 3.33 -9.44 -7.58
C SER A 48 1.94 -9.06 -8.13
N VAL A 49 1.63 -9.54 -9.34
CA VAL A 49 0.32 -9.37 -9.99
C VAL A 49 -0.83 -9.81 -9.08
N TRP A 50 -0.66 -10.92 -8.34
CA TRP A 50 -1.68 -11.42 -7.43
C TRP A 50 -1.88 -10.51 -6.23
N GLU A 51 -0.80 -10.02 -5.60
CA GLU A 51 -0.91 -9.11 -4.46
C GLU A 51 -1.65 -7.83 -4.83
N VAL A 52 -1.33 -7.23 -5.99
CA VAL A 52 -2.01 -6.00 -6.43
C VAL A 52 -3.49 -6.27 -6.75
N ALA A 53 -3.79 -7.38 -7.43
CA ALA A 53 -5.18 -7.72 -7.76
C ALA A 53 -6.01 -8.02 -6.50
N ASP A 54 -5.46 -8.81 -5.56
CA ASP A 54 -6.12 -9.15 -4.30
C ASP A 54 -6.34 -7.90 -3.45
N GLN A 55 -5.32 -7.04 -3.32
CA GLN A 55 -5.44 -5.78 -2.59
C GLN A 55 -6.53 -4.89 -3.21
N TYR A 56 -6.56 -4.77 -4.54
CA TYR A 56 -7.61 -4.03 -5.23
C TYR A 56 -9.01 -4.57 -4.91
N ILE A 57 -9.19 -5.90 -4.96
CA ILE A 57 -10.49 -6.56 -4.73
C ILE A 57 -10.94 -6.39 -3.28
N VAL A 58 -10.02 -6.54 -2.32
CA VAL A 58 -10.30 -6.40 -0.89
C VAL A 58 -10.73 -4.97 -0.55
N ASP A 59 -10.03 -3.98 -1.11
CA ASP A 59 -10.32 -2.56 -0.86
C ASP A 59 -11.54 -2.06 -1.63
N ASN A 60 -11.88 -2.70 -2.75
CA ASN A 60 -12.97 -2.32 -3.64
C ASN A 60 -13.93 -3.50 -3.89
N PRO A 61 -14.70 -3.93 -2.86
CA PRO A 61 -15.63 -5.06 -2.99
C PRO A 61 -16.83 -4.77 -3.91
N ALA A 62 -16.99 -3.52 -4.35
CA ALA A 62 -18.04 -3.08 -5.26
C ALA A 62 -17.45 -2.22 -6.39
N ARG A 63 -18.24 -1.98 -7.43
CA ARG A 63 -17.84 -1.12 -8.56
C ARG A 63 -17.46 0.28 -8.07
N THR A 64 -16.21 0.65 -8.25
CA THR A 64 -15.71 2.01 -8.01
C THR A 64 -15.65 2.81 -9.32
N PRO A 65 -16.04 4.09 -9.32
CA PRO A 65 -15.81 4.98 -10.46
C PRO A 65 -14.34 5.42 -10.59
N PHE A 66 -13.51 5.17 -9.56
CA PHE A 66 -12.12 5.61 -9.49
C PHE A 66 -11.13 4.44 -9.60
N GLY A 67 -11.40 3.49 -10.50
CA GLY A 67 -10.63 2.25 -10.62
C GLY A 67 -9.13 2.47 -10.85
N VAL A 68 -8.75 3.48 -11.62
CA VAL A 68 -7.34 3.81 -11.88
C VAL A 68 -6.63 4.27 -10.61
N HIS A 69 -7.27 5.12 -9.80
CA HIS A 69 -6.70 5.54 -8.52
C HIS A 69 -6.62 4.38 -7.53
N ALA A 70 -7.65 3.54 -7.49
CA ALA A 70 -7.66 2.33 -6.67
C ALA A 70 -6.53 1.34 -7.06
N LEU A 71 -6.18 1.23 -8.35
CA LEU A 71 -5.01 0.46 -8.78
C LEU A 71 -3.70 1.01 -8.24
N ILE A 72 -3.51 2.33 -8.26
CA ILE A 72 -2.32 2.98 -7.70
C ILE A 72 -2.23 2.67 -6.20
N MET A 73 -3.33 2.82 -5.47
CA MET A 73 -3.40 2.51 -4.04
C MET A 73 -3.14 1.04 -3.73
N ALA A 74 -3.57 0.13 -4.61
CA ALA A 74 -3.27 -1.30 -4.52
C ALA A 74 -1.81 -1.65 -4.87
N GLY A 75 -1.01 -0.68 -5.31
CA GLY A 75 0.41 -0.85 -5.60
C GLY A 75 0.74 -1.19 -7.05
N ALA A 76 -0.13 -0.86 -8.01
CA ALA A 76 0.11 -1.14 -9.44
C ALA A 76 1.38 -0.45 -10.00
N THR A 77 1.86 0.63 -9.35
CA THR A 77 3.12 1.30 -9.72
C THR A 77 4.37 0.55 -9.27
N ASN A 78 4.22 -0.53 -8.49
CA ASN A 78 5.32 -1.38 -8.04
C ASN A 78 5.46 -2.65 -8.89
N LEU A 79 4.67 -2.78 -9.96
CA LEU A 79 4.78 -3.88 -10.93
C LEU A 79 6.02 -3.71 -11.79
N MET A 80 6.49 -4.78 -12.43
CA MET A 80 7.67 -4.75 -13.29
C MET A 80 7.42 -4.12 -14.66
N GLY A 81 6.16 -3.94 -15.06
CA GLY A 81 5.86 -3.26 -16.32
C GLY A 81 4.42 -3.42 -16.83
N PRO A 82 4.18 -2.97 -18.06
CA PRO A 82 2.83 -2.86 -18.63
C PRO A 82 2.12 -4.20 -18.83
N SER A 83 2.86 -5.29 -19.07
CA SER A 83 2.29 -6.64 -19.19
C SER A 83 1.66 -7.10 -17.89
N GLU A 84 2.33 -6.88 -16.76
CA GLU A 84 1.81 -7.24 -15.43
C GLU A 84 0.56 -6.43 -15.08
N LEU A 85 0.52 -5.15 -15.45
CA LEU A 85 -0.68 -4.32 -15.28
C LEU A 85 -1.88 -4.90 -16.03
N GLN A 86 -1.67 -5.42 -17.25
CA GLN A 86 -2.74 -6.08 -18.00
C GLN A 86 -3.21 -7.37 -17.31
N GLU A 87 -2.30 -8.17 -16.77
CA GLU A 87 -2.63 -9.36 -16.00
C GLU A 87 -3.42 -9.02 -14.72
N VAL A 88 -3.06 -7.95 -14.01
CA VAL A 88 -3.82 -7.45 -12.85
C VAL A 88 -5.25 -7.11 -13.26
N CYS A 89 -5.42 -6.33 -14.33
CA CYS A 89 -6.75 -5.97 -14.83
C CYS A 89 -7.57 -7.21 -15.21
N GLN A 90 -6.94 -8.20 -15.85
CA GLN A 90 -7.60 -9.44 -16.22
C GLN A 90 -8.05 -10.25 -14.99
N LYS A 91 -7.21 -10.34 -13.94
CA LYS A 91 -7.58 -11.01 -12.69
C LYS A 91 -8.75 -10.33 -12.01
N ILE A 92 -8.73 -9.00 -11.91
CA ILE A 92 -9.85 -8.23 -11.33
C ILE A 92 -11.16 -8.55 -12.06
N GLN A 93 -11.12 -8.64 -13.39
CA GLN A 93 -12.27 -9.03 -14.21
C GLN A 93 -12.72 -10.48 -13.99
N GLN A 94 -11.79 -11.42 -13.80
CA GLN A 94 -12.11 -12.82 -13.49
C GLN A 94 -12.87 -12.95 -12.15
N HIS A 95 -12.67 -12.02 -11.23
CA HIS A 95 -13.40 -11.93 -9.96
C HIS A 95 -14.76 -11.21 -10.08
N GLY A 96 -15.19 -10.84 -11.28
CA GLY A 96 -16.50 -10.23 -11.54
C GLY A 96 -16.56 -8.72 -11.34
N LEU A 97 -15.42 -8.07 -11.08
CA LEU A 97 -15.31 -6.62 -11.02
C LEU A 97 -15.10 -6.03 -12.44
N PRO A 98 -15.51 -4.78 -12.69
CA PRO A 98 -15.25 -4.13 -13.98
C PRO A 98 -13.76 -3.87 -14.20
N ASP A 99 -13.37 -3.62 -15.46
CA ASP A 99 -12.01 -3.14 -15.76
C ASP A 99 -11.72 -1.89 -14.92
N PRO A 100 -10.66 -1.89 -14.10
CA PRO A 100 -10.27 -0.72 -13.34
C PRO A 100 -9.83 0.45 -14.23
N ILE A 101 -9.36 0.18 -15.46
CA ILE A 101 -8.91 1.24 -16.38
C ILE A 101 -10.11 1.86 -17.11
N ASN A 102 -10.21 3.18 -17.05
CA ASN A 102 -11.26 3.91 -17.77
C ASN A 102 -11.14 3.70 -19.30
N PRO A 103 -12.25 3.44 -20.02
CA PRO A 103 -12.23 3.21 -21.46
C PRO A 103 -11.68 4.39 -22.27
N THR A 104 -11.77 5.63 -21.79
CA THR A 104 -11.12 6.77 -22.44
C THR A 104 -9.60 6.64 -22.39
N LEU A 105 -9.02 6.24 -21.26
CA LEU A 105 -7.57 6.04 -21.16
C LEU A 105 -7.09 4.90 -22.08
N ARG A 106 -7.86 3.80 -22.16
CA ARG A 106 -7.57 2.68 -23.09
C ARG A 106 -7.58 3.08 -24.57
N ARG A 107 -8.37 4.09 -24.95
CA ARG A 107 -8.47 4.56 -26.33
C ARG A 107 -7.34 5.51 -26.70
N GLU A 108 -6.88 6.31 -25.74
CA GLU A 108 -5.97 7.42 -25.98
C GLU A 108 -4.49 7.08 -25.71
N LEU A 109 -4.22 6.05 -24.92
CA LEU A 109 -2.88 5.67 -24.46
C LEU A 109 -2.51 4.26 -24.90
N THR A 110 -1.24 4.06 -25.24
CA THR A 110 -0.67 2.71 -25.35
C THR A 110 -0.56 2.04 -23.98
N ALA A 111 -0.31 0.73 -23.95
CA ALA A 111 -0.11 0.02 -22.68
C ALA A 111 1.11 0.55 -21.90
N GLU A 112 2.17 0.96 -22.61
CA GLU A 112 3.36 1.58 -22.02
C GLU A 112 3.02 2.95 -21.44
N GLU A 113 2.38 3.84 -22.23
CA GLU A 113 1.99 5.16 -21.76
C GLU A 113 1.02 5.11 -20.58
N LEU A 114 0.14 4.11 -20.52
CA LEU A 114 -0.78 3.91 -19.39
C LEU A 114 -0.01 3.55 -18.11
N PHE A 115 1.03 2.74 -18.22
CA PHE A 115 1.88 2.37 -17.10
C PHE A 115 2.68 3.57 -16.61
N ASP A 116 3.33 4.29 -17.52
CA ASP A 116 4.06 5.53 -17.22
C ASP A 116 3.14 6.60 -16.61
N LEU A 117 1.90 6.69 -17.08
CA LEU A 117 0.90 7.59 -16.51
C LEU A 117 0.59 7.21 -15.06
N LEU A 118 0.42 5.92 -14.73
CA LEU A 118 0.18 5.48 -13.34
C LEU A 118 1.33 5.87 -12.41
N GLU A 119 2.57 5.70 -12.85
CA GLU A 119 3.74 6.14 -12.11
C GLU A 119 3.78 7.66 -11.94
N TRP A 120 3.58 8.40 -13.03
CA TRP A 120 3.52 9.86 -13.00
C TRP A 120 2.44 10.36 -12.05
N MET A 121 1.26 9.74 -12.04
CA MET A 121 0.17 10.12 -11.14
C MET A 121 0.49 9.85 -9.67
N ASN A 122 1.17 8.74 -9.37
CA ASN A 122 1.61 8.43 -8.02
C ASN A 122 2.66 9.43 -7.52
N VAL A 123 3.62 9.80 -8.38
CA VAL A 123 4.66 10.79 -8.05
C VAL A 123 4.08 12.19 -7.87
N ASN A 124 3.12 12.59 -8.71
CA ASN A 124 2.51 13.92 -8.67
C ASN A 124 1.29 14.01 -7.73
N ASN A 125 0.93 12.90 -7.08
CA ASN A 125 -0.20 12.79 -6.14
C ASN A 125 -1.52 13.33 -6.73
N ILE A 126 -1.83 12.89 -7.96
CA ILE A 126 -3.01 13.35 -8.69
C ILE A 126 -4.27 12.87 -7.98
N PRO A 127 -5.20 13.78 -7.62
CA PRO A 127 -6.36 13.41 -6.82
C PRO A 127 -7.41 12.67 -7.66
N GLN A 128 -8.18 11.79 -7.01
CA GLN A 128 -9.09 10.83 -7.66
C GLN A 128 -10.22 11.50 -8.48
N GLU A 129 -10.54 12.75 -8.18
CA GLU A 129 -11.59 13.52 -8.85
C GLU A 129 -11.31 13.71 -10.35
N HIS A 130 -10.04 13.65 -10.77
CA HIS A 130 -9.66 13.73 -12.18
C HIS A 130 -10.15 12.56 -13.03
N PHE A 131 -10.54 11.43 -12.42
CA PHE A 131 -11.05 10.25 -13.13
C PHE A 131 -12.56 10.22 -13.32
N ARG A 132 -13.28 11.23 -12.81
CA ARG A 132 -14.74 11.25 -12.84
C ARG A 132 -15.31 11.42 -14.25
N ASP A 133 -14.72 12.31 -15.03
CA ASP A 133 -15.28 12.79 -16.29
C ASP A 133 -14.24 12.76 -17.42
N GLU A 134 -14.70 12.49 -18.64
CA GLU A 134 -13.85 12.41 -19.84
C GLU A 134 -13.02 13.67 -20.11
N PRO A 135 -13.53 14.91 -19.98
CA PRO A 135 -12.72 16.12 -20.18
C PRO A 135 -11.54 16.23 -19.20
N SER A 136 -11.74 15.79 -17.95
CA SER A 136 -10.71 15.78 -16.91
C SER A 136 -9.60 14.77 -17.25
N LEU A 137 -9.98 13.59 -17.74
CA LEU A 137 -9.03 12.57 -18.22
C LEU A 137 -8.21 13.08 -19.41
N MET A 138 -8.86 13.72 -20.39
CA MET A 138 -8.16 14.28 -21.56
C MET A 138 -7.21 15.41 -21.16
N ASN A 139 -7.59 16.26 -20.21
CA ASN A 139 -6.70 17.29 -19.69
C ASN A 139 -5.50 16.68 -18.96
N MET A 140 -5.72 15.62 -18.17
CA MET A 140 -4.66 14.88 -17.49
C MET A 140 -3.69 14.24 -18.48
N ILE A 141 -4.18 13.59 -19.54
CA ILE A 141 -3.33 13.04 -20.60
C ILE A 141 -2.47 14.13 -21.25
N ARG A 142 -3.03 15.33 -21.48
CA ARG A 142 -2.28 16.45 -22.03
C ARG A 142 -1.15 16.90 -21.10
N LEU A 143 -1.40 16.97 -19.79
CA LEU A 143 -0.38 17.33 -18.80
C LEU A 143 0.71 16.27 -18.67
N PHE A 144 0.36 15.00 -18.83
CA PHE A 144 1.33 13.90 -18.83
C PHE A 144 2.27 13.95 -20.05
N ARG A 145 1.74 14.32 -21.22
CA ARG A 145 2.52 14.40 -22.47
C ARG A 145 3.27 15.72 -22.70
N SER A 146 3.09 16.73 -21.83
CA SER A 146 3.73 18.05 -21.95
C SER A 146 5.09 18.11 -21.29
#